data_AF-A0A933EWC1-F1
#
_entry.id   AF-A0A933EWC1-F1
#
_cell.length_a   1.000
_cell.length_b   1.000
_cell.length_c   1.000
_cell.angle_alpha   90.00
_cell.angle_beta   90.00
_cell.angle_gamma   90.00
#
_symmetry.space_group_name_H-M   'P 1'
#
loop_
_entity.id
_entity.type
_entity.pdbx_description
1 polymer ?
#
loop_
_entity_poly.entity_id
_entity_poly.type
_entity_poly.pdbx_seq_one_letter_code
_entity_poly.pdbx_strand_id
1 'polypeptide(L)'
;YGANTYSGAYSMGSIWQEVKRIYDRPLLFTEMGCDAYAEGKGADEYAQADYFRLNWKDIELNAAGNPGEGNAIGGVLFEWMDEWWKTLKGDAWGDPFIHNTQGDFRGPFPDSWAHEEWFGIFGQGNGSQSPFLREPRRVYEVIQKCWRGKEAGQR
;
A
#
# COMPACT_ATOMS: atom_id res chain seq x y z
N TYR A 1 -0.93 12.60 14.79
CA TYR A 1 0.37 12.16 14.27
C TYR A 1 0.12 11.61 12.87
N GLY A 2 0.86 12.08 11.88
CA GLY A 2 0.78 11.59 10.50
C GLY A 2 2.06 10.81 10.18
N ALA A 3 1.93 9.65 9.53
CA ALA A 3 3.07 8.79 9.23
C ALA A 3 2.94 8.11 7.87
N ASN A 4 4.03 8.11 7.10
CA ASN A 4 4.19 7.21 5.97
C ASN A 4 4.75 5.90 6.54
N THR A 5 4.08 4.78 6.32
CA THR A 5 4.43 3.53 7.01
C THR A 5 4.26 2.33 6.10
N TYR A 6 5.37 1.60 5.94
CA TYR A 6 5.49 0.36 5.17
C TYR A 6 6.12 -0.69 6.09
N SER A 7 5.40 -1.12 7.14
CA SER A 7 5.94 -1.99 8.21
C SER A 7 5.76 -3.50 7.96
N GLY A 8 5.19 -3.87 6.83
CA GLY A 8 4.83 -5.25 6.49
C GLY A 8 3.32 -5.50 6.55
N ALA A 9 2.90 -6.64 6.02
CA ALA A 9 1.48 -6.96 5.84
C ALA A 9 0.73 -7.12 7.18
N TYR A 10 1.35 -7.79 8.16
CA TYR A 10 0.64 -8.28 9.35
C TYR A 10 0.35 -7.22 10.41
N SER A 11 1.17 -6.17 10.51
CA SER A 11 0.95 -5.09 11.47
C SER A 11 1.79 -3.86 11.11
N MET A 12 1.26 -2.68 11.43
CA MET A 12 1.98 -1.40 11.44
C MET A 12 2.97 -1.29 12.60
N GLY A 13 2.99 -2.28 13.51
CA GLY A 13 4.04 -2.50 14.49
C GLY A 13 3.92 -1.65 15.74
N SER A 14 5.06 -1.30 16.33
CA SER A 14 5.13 -0.56 17.60
C SER A 14 4.65 0.89 17.51
N ILE A 15 4.42 1.42 16.30
CA ILE A 15 4.00 2.81 16.09
C ILE A 15 2.69 3.14 16.83
N TRP A 16 1.78 2.17 16.95
CA TRP A 16 0.54 2.34 17.70
C TRP A 16 0.80 2.73 19.17
N GLN A 17 1.65 1.94 19.83
CA GLN A 17 2.04 2.13 21.23
C GLN A 17 2.93 3.35 21.41
N GLU A 18 3.89 3.55 20.52
CA GLU A 18 4.81 4.67 20.57
C GLU A 18 4.08 6.00 20.44
N VAL A 19 3.15 6.11 19.48
CA VAL A 19 2.39 7.34 19.27
C VAL A 19 1.52 7.66 20.46
N LYS A 20 0.83 6.66 21.01
CA LYS A 20 0.00 6.82 22.21
C LYS A 20 0.83 7.23 23.42
N ARG A 21 1.96 6.55 23.67
CA ARG A 21 2.77 6.77 24.87
C ARG A 21 3.56 8.08 24.83
N ILE A 22 4.12 8.44 23.68
CA ILE A 22 5.06 9.57 23.57
C ILE A 22 4.32 10.86 23.23
N TYR A 23 3.40 10.81 22.26
CA TYR A 23 2.74 12.00 21.74
C TYR A 23 1.31 12.16 22.26
N ASP A 24 0.65 11.06 22.63
CA ASP A 24 -0.76 11.01 23.06
C ASP A 24 -1.70 11.72 22.06
N ARG A 25 -1.57 11.35 20.78
CA ARG A 25 -2.37 11.88 19.68
C ARG A 25 -2.99 10.75 18.84
N PRO A 26 -4.11 11.01 18.15
CA PRO A 26 -4.60 10.13 17.11
C PRO A 26 -3.55 9.91 16.01
N LEU A 27 -3.55 8.71 15.42
CA LEU A 27 -2.65 8.28 14.36
C LEU A 27 -3.41 8.11 13.05
N LEU A 28 -2.98 8.86 12.03
CA LEU A 28 -3.37 8.72 10.64
C LEU A 28 -2.16 8.24 9.83
N PHE A 29 -2.28 7.13 9.10
CA PHE A 29 -1.28 6.82 8.09
C PHE A 29 -1.51 7.70 6.88
N THR A 30 -0.54 8.53 6.55
CA THR A 30 -0.58 9.42 5.38
C THR A 30 -0.13 8.71 4.10
N GLU A 31 0.61 7.61 4.24
CA GLU A 31 0.89 6.64 3.19
C GLU A 31 1.01 5.24 3.78
N MET A 32 0.44 4.25 3.10
CA MET A 32 0.54 2.82 3.41
C MET A 32 0.27 1.99 2.16
N GLY A 33 0.69 0.73 2.14
CA GLY A 33 0.46 -0.20 1.03
C GLY A 33 1.71 -0.98 0.66
N CYS A 34 1.68 -1.61 -0.51
CA CYS A 34 2.87 -2.18 -1.15
C CYS A 34 2.67 -2.18 -2.67
N ASP A 35 3.74 -2.45 -3.40
CA ASP A 35 3.70 -2.65 -4.84
C ASP A 35 3.05 -3.99 -5.24
N ALA A 36 2.68 -4.06 -6.51
CA ALA A 36 2.08 -5.22 -7.15
C ALA A 36 3.08 -5.94 -8.08
N TYR A 37 4.37 -5.98 -7.74
CA TYR A 37 5.37 -6.70 -8.52
C TYR A 37 6.27 -7.54 -7.60
N ALA A 38 6.79 -8.64 -8.14
CA ALA A 38 7.76 -9.47 -7.43
C ALA A 38 8.82 -9.99 -8.40
N GLU A 39 10.09 -9.86 -8.01
CA GLU A 39 11.24 -10.30 -8.79
C GLU A 39 11.14 -11.81 -9.10
N GLY A 40 11.25 -12.17 -10.38
CA GLY A 40 11.11 -13.56 -10.85
C GLY A 40 9.68 -14.11 -10.93
N LYS A 41 8.66 -13.38 -10.44
CA LYS A 41 7.24 -13.72 -10.55
C LYS A 41 6.48 -12.81 -11.52
N GLY A 42 6.86 -11.53 -11.61
CA GLY A 42 6.13 -10.52 -12.37
C GLY A 42 5.06 -9.83 -11.52
N ALA A 43 3.98 -9.38 -12.15
CA ALA A 43 2.87 -8.73 -11.45
C ALA A 43 2.24 -9.66 -10.38
N ASP A 44 2.09 -9.16 -9.15
CA ASP A 44 1.60 -9.88 -7.99
C ASP A 44 0.49 -9.12 -7.24
N GLU A 45 -0.63 -8.89 -7.92
CA GLU A 45 -1.78 -8.18 -7.34
C GLU A 45 -2.42 -8.89 -6.15
N TYR A 46 -2.21 -10.19 -6.00
CA TYR A 46 -2.68 -10.95 -4.85
C TYR A 46 -1.93 -10.52 -3.59
N ALA A 47 -0.61 -10.43 -3.67
CA ALA A 47 0.21 -9.95 -2.57
C ALA A 47 -0.15 -8.51 -2.19
N GLN A 48 -0.33 -7.63 -3.17
CA GLN A 48 -0.79 -6.25 -2.94
C GLN A 48 -2.14 -6.21 -2.21
N ALA A 49 -3.09 -7.00 -2.68
CA ALA A 49 -4.43 -7.06 -2.10
C ALA A 49 -4.42 -7.59 -0.65
N ASP A 50 -3.65 -8.64 -0.37
CA ASP A 50 -3.55 -9.20 0.99
C ASP A 50 -2.78 -8.28 1.94
N TYR A 51 -1.73 -7.62 1.47
CA TYR A 51 -0.99 -6.63 2.25
C TYR A 51 -1.91 -5.50 2.72
N PHE A 52 -2.66 -4.89 1.79
CA PHE A 52 -3.63 -3.85 2.14
C PHE A 52 -4.69 -4.38 3.11
N ARG A 53 -5.26 -5.56 2.84
CA ARG A 53 -6.31 -6.16 3.68
C ARG A 53 -5.86 -6.32 5.13
N LEU A 54 -4.65 -6.82 5.34
CA LEU A 54 -4.10 -7.05 6.68
C LEU A 54 -3.74 -5.72 7.37
N ASN A 55 -3.17 -4.76 6.64
CA ASN A 55 -2.94 -3.41 7.14
C ASN A 55 -4.25 -2.71 7.57
N TRP A 56 -5.31 -2.84 6.77
CA TRP A 56 -6.63 -2.29 7.11
C TRP A 56 -7.22 -2.94 8.37
N LYS A 57 -7.09 -4.27 8.51
CA LYS A 57 -7.49 -4.98 9.74
C LYS A 57 -6.73 -4.48 10.98
N ASP A 58 -5.46 -4.15 10.84
CA ASP A 58 -4.67 -3.60 11.95
C ASP A 58 -5.13 -2.19 12.33
N ILE A 59 -5.49 -1.36 11.34
CA ILE A 59 -6.14 -0.05 11.58
C ILE A 59 -7.46 -0.24 12.33
N GLU A 60 -8.31 -1.18 11.89
CA GLU A 60 -9.58 -1.49 12.56
C GLU A 60 -9.34 -1.96 13.99
N LEU A 61 -8.41 -2.88 14.22
CA LEU A 61 -8.06 -3.37 15.56
C LEU A 61 -7.65 -2.24 16.52
N ASN A 62 -6.95 -1.23 16.01
CA ASN A 62 -6.45 -0.09 16.79
C ASN A 62 -7.39 1.13 16.78
N ALA A 63 -8.59 1.03 16.18
CA ALA A 63 -9.60 2.07 16.24
C ALA A 63 -10.17 2.24 17.66
N ALA A 64 -10.63 3.43 17.99
CA ALA A 64 -11.20 3.72 19.31
C ALA A 64 -12.36 2.76 19.65
N GLY A 65 -12.30 2.13 20.82
CA GLY A 65 -13.29 1.17 21.30
C GLY A 65 -12.98 -0.30 20.95
N ASN A 66 -11.98 -0.56 20.12
CA ASN A 66 -11.50 -1.91 19.82
C ASN A 66 -10.34 -2.34 20.75
N PRO A 67 -9.97 -3.64 20.77
CA PRO A 67 -8.98 -4.17 21.71
C PRO A 67 -7.54 -3.63 21.59
N GLY A 68 -7.20 -2.97 20.48
CA GLY A 68 -5.88 -2.39 20.25
C GLY A 68 -5.65 -1.08 21.00
N GLU A 69 -4.74 -0.25 20.48
CA GLU A 69 -4.33 0.97 21.18
C GLU A 69 -5.38 2.08 21.18
N GLY A 70 -6.40 1.98 20.33
CA GLY A 70 -7.56 2.88 20.32
C GLY A 70 -7.25 4.28 19.78
N ASN A 71 -6.11 4.47 19.13
CA ASN A 71 -5.65 5.76 18.60
C ASN A 71 -5.71 5.84 17.06
N ALA A 72 -6.18 4.81 16.35
CA ALA A 72 -6.28 4.84 14.90
C ALA A 72 -7.44 5.72 14.41
N ILE A 73 -7.18 6.57 13.42
CA ILE A 73 -8.19 7.38 12.73
C ILE A 73 -8.24 7.15 11.20
N GLY A 74 -7.51 6.15 10.70
CA GLY A 74 -7.56 5.72 9.31
C GLY A 74 -6.19 5.65 8.63
N GLY A 75 -6.21 5.52 7.31
CA GLY A 75 -5.02 5.49 6.46
C GLY A 75 -5.33 5.94 5.04
N VAL A 76 -4.32 6.52 4.39
CA VAL A 76 -4.33 6.86 2.96
C VAL A 76 -3.43 5.87 2.25
N LEU A 77 -4.00 5.17 1.27
CA LEU A 77 -3.26 4.20 0.47
C LEU A 77 -2.39 4.92 -0.55
N PHE A 78 -1.15 4.48 -0.65
CA PHE A 78 -0.22 4.84 -1.70
C PHE A 78 -0.20 3.68 -2.74
N GLU A 79 -0.67 3.87 -3.97
CA GLU A 79 -1.25 5.11 -4.52
C GLU A 79 -2.34 4.86 -5.58
N TRP A 80 -2.88 5.92 -6.19
CA TRP A 80 -4.02 5.80 -7.10
C TRP A 80 -3.65 5.12 -8.42
N MET A 81 -2.56 5.52 -9.07
CA MET A 81 -2.11 4.99 -10.36
C MET A 81 -0.63 4.64 -10.26
N ASP A 82 -0.17 3.64 -11.00
CA ASP A 82 1.25 3.41 -11.22
C ASP A 82 1.92 4.66 -11.78
N GLU A 83 3.20 4.87 -11.48
CA GLU A 83 3.97 6.04 -11.91
C GLU A 83 5.24 5.60 -12.66
N TRP A 84 5.17 5.48 -13.99
CA TRP A 84 6.22 4.90 -14.86
C TRP A 84 7.53 5.70 -14.96
N TRP A 85 7.73 6.70 -14.10
CA TRP A 85 8.92 7.56 -14.14
C TRP A 85 9.74 7.47 -12.84
N LYS A 86 9.22 6.80 -11.81
CA LYS A 86 9.80 6.86 -10.46
C LYS A 86 11.11 6.10 -10.33
N THR A 87 11.34 5.04 -11.11
CA THR A 87 12.59 4.29 -11.00
C THR A 87 13.73 5.09 -11.64
N LEU A 88 14.64 5.61 -10.80
CA LEU A 88 15.82 6.37 -11.24
C LEU A 88 17.05 5.48 -11.51
N LYS A 89 16.87 4.15 -11.46
CA LYS A 89 17.95 3.20 -11.69
C LYS A 89 18.13 2.99 -13.20
N GLY A 90 19.21 3.55 -13.74
CA GLY A 90 19.53 3.49 -15.17
C GLY A 90 19.43 4.84 -15.87
N ASP A 91 18.62 5.77 -15.33
CA ASP A 91 18.53 7.17 -15.74
C ASP A 91 18.24 8.06 -14.52
N ALA A 92 18.98 9.15 -14.36
CA ALA A 92 18.79 10.12 -13.29
C ALA A 92 17.40 10.78 -13.29
N TRP A 93 16.64 10.64 -14.38
CA TRP A 93 15.30 11.22 -14.56
C TRP A 93 14.17 10.19 -14.67
N GLY A 94 14.50 8.88 -14.65
CA GLY A 94 13.55 7.81 -14.97
C GLY A 94 13.14 7.77 -16.44
N ASP A 95 12.29 6.81 -16.83
CA ASP A 95 11.80 6.67 -18.22
C ASP A 95 10.28 6.46 -18.28
N PRO A 96 9.47 7.53 -18.50
CA PRO A 96 8.01 7.44 -18.52
C PRO A 96 7.42 6.56 -19.63
N PHE A 97 8.26 6.07 -20.56
CA PHE A 97 7.84 5.16 -21.63
C PHE A 97 8.03 3.68 -21.29
N ILE A 98 8.69 3.37 -20.17
CA ILE A 98 8.98 2.00 -19.74
C ILE A 98 8.42 1.81 -18.34
N HIS A 99 7.55 0.82 -18.17
CA HIS A 99 7.16 0.37 -16.82
C HIS A 99 8.30 -0.46 -16.23
N ASN A 100 9.13 0.15 -15.41
CA ASN A 100 10.31 -0.46 -14.85
C ASN A 100 9.93 -1.52 -13.81
N THR A 101 10.63 -2.65 -13.86
CA THR A 101 10.42 -3.80 -12.96
C THR A 101 11.56 -4.00 -11.97
N GLN A 102 12.45 -3.03 -11.86
CA GLN A 102 13.61 -3.11 -10.97
C GLN A 102 13.21 -2.80 -9.54
N GLY A 103 13.74 -3.57 -8.58
CA GLY A 103 13.61 -3.23 -7.17
C GLY A 103 14.43 -1.98 -6.83
N ASP A 104 13.77 -0.93 -6.33
CA ASP A 104 14.36 0.37 -5.99
C ASP A 104 14.92 0.38 -4.57
N PHE A 105 14.09 0.03 -3.58
CA PHE A 105 14.42 0.08 -2.15
C PHE A 105 14.08 -1.25 -1.44
N ARG A 106 14.87 -1.61 -0.41
CA ARG A 106 14.63 -2.81 0.40
C ARG A 106 13.70 -2.49 1.56
N GLY A 107 12.59 -3.21 1.70
CA GLY A 107 11.66 -3.04 2.79
C GLY A 107 10.89 -4.31 3.11
N PRO A 108 9.95 -4.28 4.06
CA PRO A 108 9.11 -5.43 4.42
C PRO A 108 7.97 -5.65 3.41
N PHE A 109 8.29 -5.53 2.12
CA PHE A 109 7.40 -5.79 0.99
C PHE A 109 7.35 -7.30 0.67
N PRO A 110 6.35 -7.77 -0.09
CA PRO A 110 6.14 -9.20 -0.35
C PRO A 110 7.37 -9.97 -0.82
N ASP A 111 8.21 -9.37 -1.67
CA ASP A 111 9.47 -9.95 -2.15
C ASP A 111 10.72 -9.22 -1.62
N SER A 112 10.52 -8.39 -0.60
CA SER A 112 11.54 -7.53 0.03
C SER A 112 12.09 -6.40 -0.84
N TRP A 113 11.49 -6.10 -1.99
CA TRP A 113 11.77 -4.92 -2.79
C TRP A 113 10.53 -4.03 -2.90
N ALA A 114 10.74 -2.72 -2.94
CA ALA A 114 9.79 -1.77 -3.50
C ALA A 114 10.08 -1.66 -4.99
N HIS A 115 9.11 -1.98 -5.83
CA HIS A 115 9.11 -1.63 -7.24
C HIS A 115 8.31 -0.33 -7.38
N GLU A 116 9.00 0.81 -7.39
CA GLU A 116 8.36 2.12 -7.20
C GLU A 116 7.24 2.41 -8.19
N GLU A 117 7.34 1.88 -9.40
CA GLU A 117 6.35 2.12 -10.46
C GLU A 117 5.12 1.21 -10.36
N TRP A 118 5.04 0.31 -9.38
CA TRP A 118 3.99 -0.71 -9.25
C TRP A 118 3.11 -0.55 -8.01
N PHE A 119 3.18 0.60 -7.32
CA PHE A 119 2.38 0.89 -6.11
C PHE A 119 0.91 1.24 -6.39
N GLY A 120 0.55 1.54 -7.65
CA GLY A 120 -0.79 1.97 -7.99
C GLY A 120 -1.82 0.88 -7.72
N ILE A 121 -3.01 1.28 -7.27
CA ILE A 121 -4.19 0.40 -7.31
C ILE A 121 -4.82 0.30 -8.71
N PHE A 122 -4.37 1.16 -9.62
CA PHE A 122 -4.66 1.10 -11.04
C PHE A 122 -3.36 1.05 -11.82
N GLY A 123 -3.27 0.09 -12.74
CA GLY A 123 -2.23 0.06 -13.76
C GLY A 123 -2.53 1.00 -14.93
N GLN A 124 -1.49 1.28 -15.73
CA GLN A 124 -1.57 2.11 -16.94
C GLN A 124 -1.67 1.30 -18.24
N GLY A 125 -1.96 -0.01 -18.16
CA GLY A 125 -1.93 -0.93 -19.28
C GLY A 125 -0.56 -1.02 -19.92
N ASN A 126 -0.48 -0.74 -21.22
CA ASN A 126 0.80 -0.68 -21.95
C ASN A 126 1.38 0.74 -22.06
N GLY A 127 0.86 1.69 -21.30
CA GLY A 127 1.34 3.09 -21.30
C GLY A 127 0.91 3.93 -22.50
N SER A 128 0.44 3.33 -23.60
CA SER A 128 0.09 4.06 -24.83
C SER A 128 -1.09 5.04 -24.68
N GLN A 129 -1.90 4.85 -23.64
CA GLN A 129 -3.04 5.70 -23.29
C GLN A 129 -2.88 6.34 -21.90
N SER A 130 -1.68 6.33 -21.35
CA SER A 130 -1.37 7.03 -20.10
C SER A 130 -1.60 8.55 -20.23
N PRO A 131 -2.13 9.23 -19.20
CA PRO A 131 -2.62 8.71 -17.91
C PRO A 131 -4.14 8.44 -17.91
N PHE A 132 -4.75 8.29 -19.10
CA PHE A 132 -6.21 8.19 -19.26
C PHE A 132 -6.74 6.77 -19.09
N LEU A 133 -5.99 5.75 -19.52
CA LEU A 133 -6.31 4.36 -19.26
C LEU A 133 -6.00 4.02 -17.80
N ARG A 134 -6.98 3.42 -17.12
CA ARG A 134 -6.87 2.96 -15.73
C ARG A 134 -7.36 1.53 -15.63
N GLU A 135 -6.47 0.60 -15.39
CA GLU A 135 -6.79 -0.81 -15.24
C GLU A 135 -6.83 -1.15 -13.75
N PRO A 136 -8.02 -1.37 -13.15
CA PRO A 136 -8.11 -1.64 -11.71
C PRO A 136 -7.37 -2.92 -11.38
N ARG A 137 -6.46 -2.85 -10.40
CA ARG A 137 -5.85 -4.02 -9.80
C ARG A 137 -6.79 -4.65 -8.79
N ARG A 138 -6.54 -5.92 -8.47
CA ARG A 138 -7.32 -6.70 -7.48
C ARG A 138 -7.52 -5.99 -6.14
N VAL A 139 -6.52 -5.23 -5.67
CA VAL A 139 -6.61 -4.48 -4.41
C VAL A 139 -7.77 -3.48 -4.41
N TYR A 140 -8.17 -2.93 -5.56
CA TYR A 140 -9.31 -2.01 -5.69
C TYR A 140 -10.61 -2.63 -5.16
N GLU A 141 -10.88 -3.89 -5.52
CA GLU A 141 -12.08 -4.60 -5.03
C GLU A 141 -12.00 -4.90 -3.54
N VAL A 142 -10.79 -5.18 -3.02
CA VAL A 142 -10.57 -5.43 -1.59
C VAL A 142 -10.82 -4.16 -0.78
N ILE A 143 -10.26 -3.02 -1.21
CA ILE A 143 -10.52 -1.69 -0.64
C ILE A 143 -12.03 -1.43 -0.56
N GLN A 144 -12.74 -1.65 -1.67
CA GLN A 144 -14.19 -1.46 -1.71
C GLN A 144 -14.96 -2.35 -0.73
N LYS A 145 -14.48 -3.56 -0.41
CA LYS A 145 -15.10 -4.45 0.58
C LYS A 145 -14.78 -4.01 2.00
N CYS A 146 -13.51 -3.74 2.29
CA CYS A 146 -13.03 -3.26 3.59
C CYS A 146 -13.75 -1.97 3.99
N TRP A 147 -13.77 -0.95 3.14
CA TRP A 147 -14.34 0.36 3.48
C TRP A 147 -15.87 0.38 3.57
N ARG A 148 -16.56 -0.60 2.98
CA ARG A 148 -18.01 -0.76 3.14
C ARG A 148 -18.39 -1.63 4.34
N GLY A 149 -17.42 -2.13 5.11
CA GLY A 149 -17.66 -3.07 6.20
C GLY A 149 -18.22 -4.41 5.72
N LYS A 150 -17.90 -4.82 4.49
CA LYS A 150 -18.46 -6.02 3.84
C LYS A 150 -17.49 -7.20 3.76
N GLU A 151 -16.52 -7.30 4.66
CA GLU A 151 -15.60 -8.43 4.60
C GLU A 151 -16.35 -9.77 4.73
N ALA A 152 -15.98 -10.68 3.82
CA ALA A 152 -16.54 -12.01 3.66
C ALA A 152 -16.25 -12.87 4.90
N GLY A 153 -17.22 -12.97 5.82
CA GLY A 153 -17.04 -13.83 6.99
C GLY A 153 -17.99 -13.66 8.17
N GLN A 154 -19.05 -12.86 8.06
CA GLN A 154 -20.10 -12.82 9.08
C GLN A 154 -21.46 -13.05 8.40
N ARG A 155 -21.93 -14.30 8.51
CA ARG A 155 -23.34 -14.67 8.41
C ARG A 155 -23.92 -14.72 9.81
#